data_AF-A0A3S4L682-F1
#
_entry.id   AF-A0A3S4L682-F1
#
_cell.length_a   1.000
_cell.length_b   1.000
_cell.length_c   1.000
_cell.angle_alpha   90.00
_cell.angle_beta   90.00
_cell.angle_gamma   90.00
#
_symmetry.space_group_name_H-M   'P 1'
#
loop_
_entity.id
_entity.type
_entity.pdbx_description
1 polymer ?
#
loop_
_entity_poly.entity_id
_entity_poly.type
_entity_poly.pdbx_seq_one_letter_code
_entity_poly.pdbx_strand_id
1 'polypeptide(L)'
;MSEFSQTVPELVAWARKNDFSISLPVDRLSFLLAVATLNGERLDGEMSEGELVDAFRHVSDAFEQTSETIGVRANNAINDMVRQRLLTALPASRRKGTQFTV
;
A
#
# COMPACT_ATOMS: atom_id res chain seq x y z
N MET A 1 -15.52 12.81 -29.65
CA MET A 1 -14.04 12.89 -29.63
C MET A 1 -13.68 13.77 -28.45
N SER A 2 -13.09 13.20 -27.40
CA SER A 2 -12.90 13.88 -26.12
C SER A 2 -11.80 14.94 -26.23
N GLU A 3 -12.15 16.20 -25.99
CA GLU A 3 -11.20 17.29 -25.83
C GLU A 3 -10.38 17.06 -24.55
N PHE A 4 -9.14 16.59 -24.72
CA PHE A 4 -8.13 16.63 -23.67
C PHE A 4 -7.71 18.09 -23.47
N SER A 5 -8.52 18.88 -22.76
CA SER A 5 -8.23 20.29 -22.47
C SER A 5 -7.58 20.49 -21.10
N GLN A 6 -6.65 19.59 -20.72
CA GLN A 6 -5.64 19.91 -19.71
C GLN A 6 -4.30 20.00 -20.40
N THR A 7 -3.74 21.20 -20.42
CA THR A 7 -2.40 21.41 -20.95
C THR A 7 -1.39 20.64 -20.09
N VAL A 8 -0.32 20.10 -20.68
CA VAL A 8 0.73 19.36 -19.94
C VAL A 8 1.20 20.10 -18.66
N PRO A 9 1.36 21.44 -18.66
CA PRO A 9 1.70 22.19 -17.44
C PRO A 9 0.62 22.15 -16.35
N GLU A 10 -0.66 22.11 -16.71
CA GLU A 10 -1.78 22.06 -15.77
C GLU A 10 -1.84 20.70 -15.06
N LEU A 11 -1.57 19.61 -15.79
CA LEU A 11 -1.44 18.27 -15.21
C LEU A 11 -0.28 18.21 -14.21
N VAL A 12 0.86 18.82 -14.55
CA VAL A 12 2.03 18.89 -13.65
C VAL A 12 1.72 19.72 -12.39
N ALA A 13 1.03 20.85 -12.55
CA ALA A 13 0.60 21.67 -11.41
C ALA A 13 -0.43 20.93 -10.53
N TRP A 14 -1.35 20.18 -11.13
CA TRP A 14 -2.30 19.33 -10.43
C TRP A 14 -1.58 18.21 -9.68
N ALA A 15 -0.63 17.52 -10.31
CA ALA A 15 0.11 16.45 -9.67
C ALA A 15 0.92 16.93 -8.45
N ARG A 16 1.53 18.12 -8.58
CA ARG A 16 2.22 18.80 -7.47
C ARG A 16 1.27 19.22 -6.36
N LYS A 17 0.08 19.73 -6.69
CA LYS A 17 -0.94 20.15 -5.71
C LYS A 17 -1.52 18.97 -4.91
N ASN A 18 -1.54 17.78 -5.51
CA ASN A 18 -2.01 16.57 -4.85
C ASN A 18 -0.89 15.80 -4.14
N ASP A 19 0.35 16.31 -4.17
CA ASP A 19 1.54 15.71 -3.57
C ASP A 19 1.74 14.23 -3.97
N PHE A 20 1.46 13.90 -5.24
CA PHE A 20 1.70 12.54 -5.74
C PHE A 20 3.20 12.25 -5.69
N SER A 21 3.56 11.34 -4.80
CA SER A 21 4.90 10.83 -4.65
C SER A 21 4.82 9.33 -4.45
N ILE A 22 5.71 8.62 -5.13
CA ILE A 22 5.89 7.18 -4.96
C ILE A 22 7.31 7.01 -4.44
N SER A 23 7.42 6.51 -3.21
CA SER A 23 8.69 6.18 -2.56
C SER A 23 8.67 4.70 -2.24
N LEU A 24 9.29 3.92 -3.14
CA LEU A 24 9.35 2.47 -3.07
C LEU A 24 10.82 2.00 -3.08
N PRO A 25 11.50 2.04 -1.93
CA PRO A 25 12.73 1.27 -1.75
C PRO A 25 12.47 -0.24 -1.88
N VAL A 26 13.54 -1.02 -2.06
CA VAL A 26 13.46 -2.45 -2.45
C VAL A 26 12.63 -3.30 -1.48
N ASP A 27 12.70 -2.99 -0.18
CA ASP A 27 11.91 -3.64 0.87
C ASP A 27 10.40 -3.34 0.72
N ARG A 28 10.07 -2.07 0.43
CA ARG A 28 8.71 -1.58 0.23
C ARG A 28 8.09 -2.12 -1.06
N LEU A 29 8.87 -2.20 -2.14
CA LEU A 29 8.43 -2.81 -3.39
C LEU A 29 8.20 -4.32 -3.21
N SER A 30 9.10 -5.01 -2.52
CA SER A 30 8.95 -6.44 -2.22
C SER A 30 7.71 -6.72 -1.38
N PHE A 31 7.44 -5.85 -0.40
CA PHE A 31 6.20 -5.89 0.38
C PHE A 31 4.95 -5.66 -0.46
N LEU A 32 4.93 -4.63 -1.31
CA LEU A 32 3.80 -4.40 -2.22
C LEU A 32 3.55 -5.61 -3.13
N LEU A 33 4.61 -6.24 -3.64
CA LEU A 33 4.49 -7.42 -4.50
C LEU A 33 3.96 -8.65 -3.74
N ALA A 34 4.40 -8.85 -2.50
CA ALA A 34 3.85 -9.89 -1.63
C ALA A 34 2.35 -9.67 -1.37
N VAL A 35 1.95 -8.43 -1.08
CA VAL A 35 0.54 -8.06 -0.91
C VAL A 35 -0.25 -8.26 -2.20
N ALA A 36 0.27 -7.85 -3.35
CA ALA A 36 -0.39 -8.05 -4.65
C ALA A 36 -0.55 -9.54 -5.00
N THR A 37 0.43 -10.37 -4.66
CA THR A 37 0.37 -11.82 -4.86
C THR A 37 -0.72 -12.44 -3.98
N LEU A 38 -0.76 -12.08 -2.69
CA LEU A 38 -1.81 -12.53 -1.77
C LEU A 38 -3.19 -12.04 -2.20
N ASN A 39 -3.29 -10.80 -2.71
CA ASN A 39 -4.55 -10.25 -3.16
C ASN A 39 -5.06 -10.92 -4.45
N GLY A 40 -4.14 -11.29 -5.36
CA GLY A 40 -4.49 -11.97 -6.62
C GLY A 40 -5.07 -13.37 -6.44
N GLU A 41 -4.80 -14.03 -5.31
CA GLU A 41 -5.40 -15.33 -4.97
C GLU A 41 -6.78 -15.20 -4.29
N ARG A 42 -7.23 -13.98 -3.97
CA ARG A 42 -8.49 -13.72 -3.27
C ARG A 42 -9.61 -13.34 -4.22
N LEU A 43 -10.80 -13.90 -3.96
CA LEU A 43 -12.01 -13.63 -4.73
C LEU A 43 -12.67 -12.29 -4.35
N ASP A 44 -12.45 -11.81 -3.13
CA ASP A 44 -13.02 -10.57 -2.58
C ASP A 44 -12.07 -9.38 -2.62
N GLY A 45 -10.77 -9.58 -2.87
CA GLY A 45 -9.80 -8.50 -3.01
C GLY A 45 -9.55 -7.69 -1.72
N GLU A 46 -10.03 -8.21 -0.59
CA GLU A 46 -9.94 -7.58 0.73
C GLU A 46 -8.84 -8.28 1.55
N MET A 47 -7.94 -7.49 2.14
CA MET A 47 -6.94 -7.95 3.11
C MET A 47 -7.17 -7.33 4.47
N SER A 48 -7.04 -8.15 5.52
CA SER A 48 -7.04 -7.65 6.90
C SER A 48 -5.69 -7.07 7.27
N GLU A 49 -5.66 -6.19 8.28
CA GLU A 49 -4.42 -5.66 8.84
C GLU A 49 -3.46 -6.77 9.30
N GLY A 50 -3.99 -7.84 9.90
CA GLY A 50 -3.19 -8.99 10.35
C GLY A 50 -2.45 -9.67 9.20
N GLU A 51 -3.11 -9.85 8.05
CA GLU A 51 -2.48 -10.47 6.88
C GLU A 51 -1.43 -9.56 6.24
N LEU A 52 -1.61 -8.24 6.29
CA LEU A 52 -0.58 -7.29 5.86
C LEU A 52 0.64 -7.35 6.77
N VAL A 53 0.44 -7.45 8.09
CA VAL A 53 1.54 -7.58 9.06
C VAL A 53 2.28 -8.90 8.86
N ASP A 54 1.57 -10.00 8.60
CA ASP A 54 2.18 -11.31 8.31
C ASP A 54 2.96 -11.30 6.99
N ALA A 55 2.42 -10.69 5.94
CA ALA A 55 3.14 -10.49 4.68
C ALA A 55 4.41 -9.64 4.89
N PHE A 56 4.32 -8.58 5.69
CA PHE A 56 5.47 -7.75 6.02
C PHE A 56 6.53 -8.53 6.82
N ARG A 57 6.12 -9.46 7.68
CA ARG A 57 7.03 -10.33 8.43
C ARG A 57 7.87 -11.19 7.49
N HIS A 58 7.26 -11.84 6.51
CA HIS A 58 8.00 -12.65 5.52
C HIS A 58 9.04 -11.83 4.74
N VAL A 59 8.69 -10.59 4.39
CA VAL A 59 9.64 -9.67 3.74
C VAL A 59 10.73 -9.28 4.72
N SER A 60 10.40 -8.89 5.95
CA SER A 60 11.37 -8.50 6.96
C SER A 60 12.39 -9.61 7.25
N ASP A 61 11.94 -10.86 7.31
CA ASP A 61 12.78 -12.05 7.48
C ASP A 61 13.69 -12.27 6.26
N ALA A 62 13.16 -12.11 5.03
CA ALA A 62 13.95 -12.23 3.79
C ALA A 62 15.02 -11.14 3.63
N PHE A 63 14.83 -9.97 4.26
CA PHE A 63 15.79 -8.86 4.29
C PHE A 63 16.67 -8.86 5.57
N GLU A 64 16.67 -9.94 6.35
CA GLU A 64 17.47 -10.12 7.58
C GLU A 64 17.28 -8.98 8.61
N GLN A 65 16.08 -8.40 8.67
CA GLN A 65 15.79 -7.27 9.54
C GLN A 65 15.38 -7.72 10.94
N THR A 66 15.71 -6.93 11.97
CA THR A 66 15.43 -7.28 13.38
C THR A 66 13.95 -7.53 13.67
N SER A 67 13.60 -8.68 14.25
CA SER A 67 12.20 -9.05 14.51
C SER A 67 11.51 -8.22 15.60
N GLU A 68 12.29 -7.58 16.47
CA GLU A 68 11.83 -6.83 17.63
C GLU A 68 10.99 -5.59 17.28
N THR A 69 11.18 -5.04 16.08
CA THR A 69 10.49 -3.81 15.61
C THR A 69 9.50 -4.06 14.47
N ILE A 70 9.21 -5.33 14.14
CA ILE A 70 8.37 -5.69 12.98
C ILE A 70 6.99 -5.03 13.04
N GLY A 71 6.30 -5.05 14.18
CA GLY A 71 4.96 -4.46 14.29
C GLY A 71 4.94 -2.96 13.98
N VAL A 72 5.91 -2.21 14.51
CA VAL A 72 6.01 -0.76 14.26
C VAL A 72 6.41 -0.48 12.81
N ARG A 73 7.34 -1.27 12.25
CA ARG A 73 7.78 -1.11 10.86
C ARG A 73 6.70 -1.49 9.86
N ALA A 74 5.92 -2.54 10.13
CA ALA A 74 4.78 -2.96 9.33
C ALA A 74 3.73 -1.84 9.31
N ASN A 75 3.37 -1.29 10.47
CA ASN A 75 2.44 -0.16 10.55
C ASN A 75 2.94 1.06 9.79
N ASN A 76 4.23 1.39 9.90
CA ASN A 76 4.82 2.48 9.13
C ASN A 76 4.76 2.21 7.62
N ALA A 77 5.07 0.98 7.18
CA ALA A 77 5.00 0.60 5.78
C ALA A 77 3.56 0.67 5.24
N ILE A 78 2.58 0.13 5.97
CA ILE A 78 1.16 0.17 5.60
C ILE A 78 0.67 1.62 5.51
N ASN A 79 1.00 2.45 6.50
CA ASN A 79 0.65 3.87 6.48
C ASN A 79 1.26 4.63 5.30
N ASP A 80 2.52 4.35 4.97
CA ASP A 80 3.18 4.93 3.80
C ASP A 80 2.49 4.51 2.51
N MET A 81 2.11 3.23 2.37
CA MET A 81 1.38 2.72 1.20
C MET A 81 0.00 3.36 1.05
N VAL A 82 -0.72 3.57 2.15
CA VAL A 82 -2.01 4.28 2.15
C VAL A 82 -1.84 5.75 1.78
N ARG A 83 -0.80 6.43 2.31
CA ARG A 83 -0.48 7.82 1.98
C ARG A 83 -0.13 8.00 0.50
N GLN A 84 0.62 7.05 -0.07
CA GLN A 84 0.97 7.02 -1.49
C GLN A 84 -0.18 6.55 -2.38
N ARG A 85 -1.35 6.24 -1.80
CA ARG A 85 -2.54 5.71 -2.48
C ARG A 85 -2.30 4.38 -3.24
N LEU A 86 -1.31 3.62 -2.77
CA LEU A 86 -1.01 2.27 -3.25
C LEU A 86 -1.87 1.21 -2.56
N LEU A 87 -2.41 1.54 -1.39
CA LEU A 87 -3.42 0.75 -0.69
C LEU A 87 -4.60 1.66 -0.31
N THR A 88 -5.81 1.14 -0.44
CA THR A 88 -7.02 1.81 0.03
C THR A 88 -7.49 1.16 1.34
N ALA A 89 -7.46 1.94 2.43
CA ALA A 89 -8.03 1.51 3.71
C ALA A 89 -9.56 1.68 3.68
N LEU A 90 -10.27 0.57 3.82
CA LEU A 90 -11.73 0.51 3.90
C LEU A 90 -12.18 0.59 5.37
N PRO A 91 -13.21 1.40 5.68
CA PRO A 91 -13.70 1.55 7.04
C PRO A 91 -14.17 0.20 7.60
N ALA A 92 -13.75 -0.10 8.83
CA ALA A 92 -14.06 -1.35 9.49
C ALA A 92 -15.57 -1.55 9.59
N SER A 93 -16.10 -2.53 8.85
CA SER A 93 -17.47 -3.00 9.06
C SER A 93 -17.50 -3.86 10.34
N ARG A 94 -18.61 -3.80 11.09
CA ARG A 94 -18.80 -4.28 12.48
C ARG A 94 -18.43 -5.75 12.77
N ARG A 95 -17.96 -6.51 11.78
CA ARG A 95 -17.58 -7.92 11.85
C ARG A 95 -16.15 -8.26 11.40
N LYS A 96 -15.41 -7.37 10.71
CA LYS A 96 -14.16 -7.76 10.01
C LYS A 96 -12.90 -6.93 10.32
N GLY A 97 -12.97 -5.91 11.19
CA GLY A 97 -11.82 -5.02 11.44
C GLY A 97 -11.50 -4.13 10.24
N THR A 98 -10.43 -3.34 10.30
CA THR A 98 -9.98 -2.48 9.19
C THR A 98 -9.51 -3.35 8.02
N GLN A 99 -10.04 -3.10 6.83
CA GLN A 99 -9.71 -3.85 5.62
C GLN A 99 -8.92 -2.96 4.66
N PHE A 100 -8.10 -3.58 3.82
CA PHE A 100 -7.27 -2.94 2.82
C PHE A 100 -7.47 -3.60 1.47
N THR A 101 -7.43 -2.82 0.41
CA THR A 101 -7.43 -3.32 -0.97
C THR A 101 -6.31 -2.64 -1.77
N VAL A 102 -5.76 -3.34 -2.75
CA VAL A 102 -4.71 -2.83 -3.66
C VAL A 102 -5.35 -2.21 -4.88
#